data_AF-A0A1T1I3A6-F1
#
_entry.id   AF-A0A1T1I3A6-F1
#
_cell.length_a   1.000
_cell.length_b   1.000
_cell.length_c   1.000
_cell.angle_alpha   90.00
_cell.angle_beta   90.00
_cell.angle_gamma   90.00
#
_symmetry.space_group_name_H-M   'P 1'
#
loop_
_entity.id
_entity.type
_entity.pdbx_description
1 polymer ?
#
loop_
_entity_poly.entity_id
_entity_poly.type
_entity_poly.pdbx_seq_one_letter_code
_entity_poly.pdbx_strand_id
1 'polypeptide(L)'
;MNFDHILFIASTDCFGEKLFAERSTADLVEIKRITREQTLTLKGDNSDYYYDSDFSQERINKTKNALLQRLSALNNGHSILGKFSELESISNKQISTKRLHPLRLIKDICSQLYWLNTNDFQVEICDALLEAAIQAQSLGLPLDVETYPGWDEVDAAWEQASSDWDCYIKSIMRDVPDGLCAVFNDLYNSPLSLRHFYSWEKGLPRVQFLTLMRAIEDEAFMQMNETNPDYALLVRAAMQQFHE
;
A
#
# COMPACT_ATOMS: atom_id res chain seq x y z
N MET A 1 -5.45 -14.09 0.40
CA MET A 1 -5.56 -12.76 1.02
C MET A 1 -6.74 -12.02 0.38
N ASN A 2 -7.62 -11.40 1.17
CA ASN A 2 -8.75 -10.61 0.68
C ASN A 2 -8.80 -9.25 1.41
N PHE A 3 -9.73 -8.38 1.02
CA PHE A 3 -9.84 -7.05 1.62
C PHE A 3 -10.12 -7.04 3.14
N ASP A 4 -10.79 -8.06 3.67
CA ASP A 4 -11.05 -8.14 5.11
C ASP A 4 -9.74 -8.29 5.91
N HIS A 5 -8.72 -8.97 5.36
CA HIS A 5 -7.44 -9.09 6.05
C HIS A 5 -6.71 -7.74 6.13
N ILE A 6 -6.84 -6.89 5.09
CA ILE A 6 -6.34 -5.51 5.11
C ILE A 6 -7.09 -4.71 6.18
N LEU A 7 -8.42 -4.85 6.23
CA LEU A 7 -9.26 -4.24 7.24
C LEU A 7 -8.82 -4.63 8.66
N PHE A 8 -8.62 -5.93 8.92
CA PHE A 8 -8.19 -6.42 10.24
C PHE A 8 -6.84 -5.86 10.63
N ILE A 9 -5.83 -5.95 9.77
CA ILE A 9 -4.50 -5.39 10.04
C ILE A 9 -4.59 -3.90 10.35
N ALA A 10 -5.33 -3.13 9.54
CA ALA A 10 -5.49 -1.70 9.75
C ALA A 10 -6.17 -1.35 11.09
N SER A 11 -6.99 -2.26 11.62
CA SER A 11 -7.68 -2.09 12.90
C SER A 11 -6.82 -2.41 14.14
N THR A 12 -5.82 -3.28 13.98
CA THR A 12 -4.95 -3.73 15.08
C THR A 12 -4.09 -2.60 15.63
N ASP A 13 -3.72 -2.71 16.91
CA ASP A 13 -2.76 -1.80 17.52
C ASP A 13 -1.33 -2.13 17.14
N CYS A 14 -0.94 -3.41 17.22
CA CYS A 14 0.42 -3.88 16.92
C CYS A 14 0.86 -3.68 15.46
N PHE A 15 -0.03 -3.87 14.47
CA PHE A 15 0.32 -3.76 13.06
C PHE A 15 -0.21 -2.49 12.38
N GLY A 16 -1.38 -1.99 12.79
CA GLY A 16 -1.98 -0.80 12.18
C GLY A 16 -1.06 0.41 12.27
N GLU A 17 -0.40 0.62 13.40
CA GLU A 17 0.57 1.72 13.53
C GLU A 17 1.76 1.55 12.59
N LYS A 18 2.34 0.35 12.49
CA LYS A 18 3.46 0.10 11.56
C LYS A 18 3.06 0.35 10.11
N LEU A 19 1.87 -0.11 9.71
CA LEU A 19 1.40 0.01 8.32
C LEU A 19 1.07 1.44 7.89
N PHE A 20 0.72 2.30 8.86
CA PHE A 20 0.32 3.68 8.65
C PHE A 20 1.21 4.70 9.39
N ALA A 21 2.44 4.31 9.78
CA ALA A 21 3.35 5.14 10.60
C ALA A 21 3.72 6.47 9.95
N GLU A 22 3.64 6.54 8.62
CA GLU A 22 3.87 7.76 7.84
C GLU A 22 2.71 8.77 7.94
N ARG A 23 1.62 8.46 8.65
CA ARG A 23 0.46 9.35 8.75
C ARG A 23 0.50 10.21 10.01
N SER A 24 -0.29 11.28 10.02
CA SER A 24 -0.45 12.08 11.23
C SER A 24 -1.12 11.24 12.31
N THR A 25 -0.82 11.51 13.57
CA THR A 25 -1.45 10.81 14.71
C THR A 25 -2.98 10.93 14.66
N ALA A 26 -3.51 12.08 14.22
CA ALA A 26 -4.95 12.29 14.06
C ALA A 26 -5.56 11.37 12.98
N ASP A 27 -4.89 11.23 11.82
CA ASP A 27 -5.34 10.32 10.76
C ASP A 27 -5.29 8.87 11.23
N LEU A 28 -4.22 8.46 11.94
CA LEU A 28 -4.08 7.10 12.44
C LEU A 28 -5.22 6.72 13.41
N VAL A 29 -5.58 7.64 14.31
CA VAL A 29 -6.70 7.44 15.25
C VAL A 29 -8.01 7.26 14.49
N GLU A 30 -8.29 8.09 13.50
CA GLU A 30 -9.52 7.97 12.70
C GLU A 30 -9.55 6.73 11.81
N ILE A 31 -8.42 6.35 11.20
CA ILE A 31 -8.29 5.10 10.42
C ILE A 31 -8.59 3.90 11.33
N LYS A 32 -7.97 3.83 12.51
CA LYS A 32 -8.23 2.75 13.48
C LYS A 32 -9.71 2.76 13.89
N ARG A 33 -10.27 3.91 14.26
CA ARG A 33 -11.69 3.99 14.65
C ARG A 33 -12.63 3.46 13.55
N ILE A 34 -12.46 3.94 12.32
CA ILE A 34 -13.30 3.55 11.18
C ILE A 34 -13.15 2.05 10.85
N THR A 35 -11.92 1.53 10.85
CA THR A 35 -11.64 0.11 10.56
C THR A 35 -12.16 -0.82 11.66
N ARG A 36 -12.10 -0.41 12.93
CA ARG A 36 -12.70 -1.15 14.05
C ARG A 36 -14.22 -1.24 13.95
N GLU A 37 -14.88 -0.11 13.70
CA GLU A 37 -16.33 -0.08 13.51
C GLU A 37 -16.78 -0.93 12.32
N GLN A 38 -15.99 -0.92 11.23
CA GLN A 38 -16.28 -1.75 10.08
C GLN A 38 -16.01 -3.24 10.35
N THR A 39 -15.01 -3.56 11.17
CA THR A 39 -14.74 -4.93 11.65
C THR A 39 -15.92 -5.45 12.49
N LEU A 40 -16.46 -4.63 13.40
CA LEU A 40 -17.65 -5.01 14.19
C LEU A 40 -18.91 -5.16 13.33
N THR A 41 -19.01 -4.42 12.23
CA THR A 41 -20.11 -4.59 11.27
C THR A 41 -19.97 -5.89 10.47
N LEU A 42 -18.73 -6.30 10.21
CA LEU A 42 -18.39 -7.56 9.56
C LEU A 42 -18.63 -8.76 10.48
N LYS A 43 -18.28 -8.60 11.76
CA LYS A 43 -18.25 -9.63 12.78
C LYS A 43 -18.96 -9.18 14.04
N GLY A 44 -20.12 -9.79 14.29
CA GLY A 44 -20.74 -9.71 15.60
C GLY A 44 -19.90 -10.41 16.67
N ASP A 45 -20.27 -10.21 17.94
CA ASP A 45 -19.55 -10.77 19.08
C ASP A 45 -19.42 -12.30 18.99
N ASN A 46 -18.20 -12.81 19.19
CA ASN A 46 -17.83 -14.24 19.27
C ASN A 46 -17.98 -15.10 17.99
N SER A 47 -17.98 -14.49 16.80
CA SER A 47 -17.98 -15.24 15.54
C SER A 47 -16.56 -15.52 15.04
N ASP A 48 -16.31 -16.77 14.62
CA ASP A 48 -15.04 -17.13 14.01
C ASP A 48 -14.99 -16.58 12.57
N TYR A 49 -13.89 -15.93 12.19
CA TYR A 49 -13.75 -15.34 10.86
C TYR A 49 -13.76 -16.40 9.76
N TYR A 50 -13.10 -17.53 9.97
CA TYR A 50 -12.91 -18.53 8.93
C TYR A 50 -14.12 -19.44 8.76
N TYR A 51 -14.92 -19.63 9.83
CA TYR A 51 -16.13 -20.46 9.77
C TYR A 51 -17.42 -19.66 9.51
N ASP A 52 -17.57 -18.48 10.09
CA ASP A 52 -18.86 -17.78 10.12
C ASP A 52 -18.95 -16.62 9.10
N SER A 53 -17.89 -16.38 8.32
CA SER A 53 -17.91 -15.32 7.27
C SER A 53 -18.47 -15.82 5.95
N ASP A 54 -19.28 -14.99 5.29
CA ASP A 54 -19.62 -15.17 3.87
C ASP A 54 -18.50 -14.70 2.96
N PHE A 55 -17.66 -15.56 2.40
CA PHE A 55 -16.57 -15.16 1.50
C PHE A 55 -16.99 -14.75 0.07
N SER A 56 -18.27 -14.49 -0.19
CA SER A 56 -18.74 -13.97 -1.47
C SER A 56 -18.09 -12.64 -1.85
N GLN A 57 -17.80 -12.48 -3.15
CA GLN A 57 -17.23 -11.24 -3.68
C GLN A 57 -18.16 -10.04 -3.47
N GLU A 58 -19.47 -10.26 -3.50
CA GLU A 58 -20.46 -9.22 -3.24
C GLU A 58 -20.34 -8.66 -1.82
N ARG A 59 -20.25 -9.54 -0.81
CA ARG A 59 -20.05 -9.15 0.59
C ARG A 59 -18.73 -8.41 0.77
N ILE A 60 -17.63 -8.95 0.22
CA ILE A 60 -16.30 -8.33 0.31
C ILE A 60 -16.31 -6.93 -0.33
N ASN A 61 -16.91 -6.78 -1.52
CA ASN A 61 -17.03 -5.49 -2.20
C ASN A 61 -17.88 -4.51 -1.40
N LYS A 62 -18.96 -4.98 -0.75
CA LYS A 62 -19.79 -4.14 0.11
C LYS A 62 -19.00 -3.62 1.31
N THR A 63 -18.25 -4.49 2.00
CA THR A 63 -17.37 -4.09 3.12
C THR A 63 -16.31 -3.08 2.67
N LYS A 64 -15.66 -3.36 1.54
CA LYS A 64 -14.68 -2.45 0.92
C LYS A 64 -15.27 -1.09 0.64
N ASN A 65 -16.37 -1.03 -0.10
CA ASN A 65 -16.97 0.24 -0.53
C ASN A 65 -17.44 1.06 0.67
N ALA A 66 -18.03 0.42 1.68
CA ALA A 66 -18.42 1.08 2.92
C ALA A 66 -17.21 1.67 3.66
N LEU A 67 -16.10 0.93 3.77
CA LEU A 67 -14.87 1.43 4.39
C LEU A 67 -14.31 2.63 3.63
N LEU A 68 -14.11 2.48 2.31
CA LEU A 68 -13.51 3.52 1.47
C LEU A 68 -14.36 4.81 1.45
N GLN A 69 -15.68 4.69 1.43
CA GLN A 69 -16.58 5.85 1.52
C GLN A 69 -16.41 6.63 2.83
N ARG A 70 -16.14 5.94 3.93
CA ARG A 70 -15.92 6.61 5.23
C ARG A 70 -14.55 7.26 5.31
N LEU A 71 -13.52 6.59 4.78
CA LEU A 71 -12.16 7.12 4.74
C LEU A 71 -12.03 8.32 3.80
N SER A 72 -12.80 8.37 2.71
CA SER A 72 -12.79 9.49 1.77
C SER A 72 -13.28 10.80 2.37
N ALA A 73 -14.10 10.75 3.43
CA ALA A 73 -14.64 11.91 4.12
C ALA A 73 -13.66 12.54 5.13
N LEU A 74 -12.48 11.95 5.34
CA LEU A 74 -11.44 12.52 6.20
C LEU A 74 -10.70 13.66 5.48
N ASN A 75 -10.08 14.56 6.24
CA ASN A 75 -9.31 15.69 5.70
C ASN A 75 -8.20 15.22 4.73
N ASN A 76 -7.54 14.10 5.03
CA ASN A 76 -6.52 13.46 4.18
C ASN A 76 -7.06 12.27 3.38
N GLY A 77 -8.39 12.23 3.13
CA GLY A 77 -9.08 11.09 2.56
C GLY A 77 -8.48 10.59 1.25
N HIS A 78 -8.09 11.48 0.34
CA HIS A 78 -7.46 11.09 -0.93
C HIS A 78 -6.18 10.27 -0.74
N SER A 79 -5.27 10.74 0.14
CA SER A 79 -4.01 10.05 0.40
C SER A 79 -4.22 8.74 1.15
N ILE A 80 -5.19 8.69 2.06
CA ILE A 80 -5.58 7.47 2.78
C ILE A 80 -6.14 6.42 1.80
N LEU A 81 -7.02 6.83 0.89
CA LEU A 81 -7.54 5.95 -0.17
C LEU A 81 -6.42 5.42 -1.06
N GLY A 82 -5.43 6.25 -1.39
CA GLY A 82 -4.22 5.84 -2.10
C GLY A 82 -3.50 4.69 -1.40
N LYS A 83 -3.31 4.78 -0.07
CA LYS A 83 -2.67 3.71 0.72
C LYS A 83 -3.51 2.42 0.73
N PHE A 84 -4.83 2.51 0.89
CA PHE A 84 -5.68 1.32 0.84
C PHE A 84 -5.70 0.67 -0.55
N SER A 85 -5.60 1.46 -1.62
CA SER A 85 -5.47 0.95 -2.99
C SER A 85 -4.11 0.25 -3.23
N GLU A 86 -3.02 0.77 -2.65
CA GLU A 86 -1.71 0.09 -2.61
C GLU A 86 -1.83 -1.29 -1.95
N LEU A 87 -2.36 -1.35 -0.73
CA LEU A 87 -2.50 -2.59 0.04
C LEU A 87 -3.40 -3.62 -0.68
N GLU A 88 -4.49 -3.17 -1.31
CA GLU A 88 -5.34 -4.03 -2.11
C GLU A 88 -4.61 -4.59 -3.34
N SER A 89 -3.79 -3.78 -4.00
CA SER A 89 -3.00 -4.21 -5.14
C SER A 89 -2.01 -5.32 -4.74
N ILE A 90 -1.36 -5.16 -3.59
CA ILE A 90 -0.47 -6.18 -3.00
C ILE A 90 -1.27 -7.45 -2.67
N SER A 91 -2.44 -7.29 -2.03
CA SER A 91 -3.30 -8.41 -1.63
C SER A 91 -3.80 -9.27 -2.76
N ASN A 92 -4.19 -8.66 -3.86
CA ASN A 92 -4.76 -9.41 -4.98
C ASN A 92 -3.70 -10.19 -5.76
N LYS A 93 -2.41 -10.12 -5.36
CA LYS A 93 -1.27 -10.73 -6.07
C LYS A 93 -1.48 -10.65 -7.58
N GLN A 94 -1.97 -9.51 -8.09
CA GLN A 94 -2.13 -9.27 -9.52
C GLN A 94 -0.74 -9.03 -10.13
N ILE A 95 0.09 -10.07 -10.06
CA ILE A 95 1.00 -10.47 -11.11
C ILE A 95 0.11 -11.05 -12.24
N SER A 96 -0.96 -10.36 -12.64
CA SER A 96 -1.64 -10.72 -13.87
C SER A 96 -0.70 -10.32 -14.99
N THR A 97 -0.18 -11.30 -15.70
CA THR A 97 0.55 -11.16 -16.96
C THR A 97 -0.35 -10.63 -18.10
N LYS A 98 -1.52 -10.06 -17.78
CA LYS A 98 -2.51 -9.58 -18.75
C LYS A 98 -3.05 -8.22 -18.32
N ARG A 99 -2.65 -7.21 -19.10
CA ARG A 99 -3.04 -5.80 -19.14
C ARG A 99 -2.47 -4.95 -17.99
N LEU A 100 -1.36 -4.27 -18.32
CA LEU A 100 -0.66 -3.29 -17.49
C LEU A 100 -1.57 -2.09 -17.20
N HIS A 101 -2.02 -1.97 -15.94
CA HIS A 101 -2.73 -0.81 -15.44
C HIS A 101 -1.73 0.37 -15.34
N PRO A 102 -2.08 1.62 -15.65
CA PRO A 102 -1.13 2.73 -15.66
C PRO A 102 -0.60 3.11 -14.28
N LEU A 103 -1.42 2.96 -13.24
CA LEU A 103 -0.94 2.98 -11.84
C LEU A 103 0.04 1.84 -11.54
N ARG A 104 -0.06 0.68 -12.20
CA ARG A 104 0.94 -0.40 -12.10
C ARG A 104 2.23 0.00 -12.82
N LEU A 105 2.18 0.73 -13.92
CA LEU A 105 3.40 1.20 -14.58
C LEU A 105 4.11 2.31 -13.82
N ILE A 106 3.37 3.28 -13.28
CA ILE A 106 3.90 4.28 -12.34
C ILE A 106 4.48 3.58 -11.11
N LYS A 107 3.80 2.55 -10.57
CA LYS A 107 4.30 1.74 -9.45
C LYS A 107 5.49 0.86 -9.84
N ASP A 108 5.52 0.29 -11.04
CA ASP A 108 6.61 -0.53 -11.57
C ASP A 108 7.82 0.38 -11.81
N ILE A 109 7.65 1.64 -12.20
CA ILE A 109 8.73 2.63 -12.38
C ILE A 109 9.22 3.19 -11.04
N CYS A 110 8.32 3.47 -10.09
CA CYS A 110 8.68 3.76 -8.70
C CYS A 110 9.40 2.59 -8.03
N SER A 111 9.05 1.35 -8.40
CA SER A 111 9.72 0.14 -7.95
C SER A 111 11.04 -0.07 -8.72
N GLN A 112 11.12 0.22 -10.02
CA GLN A 112 12.34 0.12 -10.84
C GLN A 112 13.42 1.13 -10.38
N LEU A 113 13.02 2.30 -9.89
CA LEU A 113 13.89 3.21 -9.15
C LEU A 113 14.48 2.58 -7.88
N TYR A 114 13.75 1.67 -7.22
CA TYR A 114 14.23 0.83 -6.10
C TYR A 114 15.13 -0.34 -6.56
N TRP A 115 14.97 -0.85 -7.80
CA TRP A 115 15.81 -1.92 -8.37
C TRP A 115 17.16 -1.44 -8.93
N LEU A 116 17.50 -0.14 -8.86
CA LEU A 116 18.83 0.39 -9.22
C LEU A 116 19.99 -0.29 -8.46
N ASN A 117 19.71 -1.04 -7.39
CA ASN A 117 20.69 -1.74 -6.56
C ASN A 117 20.70 -3.28 -6.67
N THR A 118 19.91 -3.88 -7.55
CA THR A 118 19.83 -5.35 -7.69
C THR A 118 19.94 -5.77 -9.15
N ASN A 119 20.89 -6.68 -9.43
CA ASN A 119 21.50 -7.03 -10.72
C ASN A 119 20.59 -7.54 -11.87
N ASP A 120 19.27 -7.38 -11.82
CA ASP A 120 18.37 -7.84 -12.89
C ASP A 120 17.93 -6.68 -13.79
N PHE A 121 18.89 -6.09 -14.51
CA PHE A 121 18.64 -5.07 -15.53
C PHE A 121 18.39 -5.69 -16.92
N GLN A 122 17.16 -5.55 -17.43
CA GLN A 122 16.87 -5.61 -18.88
C GLN A 122 16.24 -4.32 -19.43
N VAL A 123 16.01 -3.29 -18.61
CA VAL A 123 15.36 -2.03 -19.02
C VAL A 123 16.22 -0.83 -18.61
N GLU A 124 16.57 0.01 -19.59
CA GLU A 124 17.33 1.25 -19.40
C GLU A 124 16.45 2.32 -18.73
N ILE A 125 16.95 3.00 -17.69
CA ILE A 125 16.24 4.07 -16.97
C ILE A 125 16.75 5.42 -17.48
N CYS A 126 15.87 6.41 -17.70
CA CYS A 126 16.28 7.72 -18.20
C CYS A 126 17.11 8.56 -17.20
N ASP A 127 17.96 9.45 -17.74
CA ASP A 127 18.85 10.32 -16.96
C ASP A 127 18.12 11.16 -15.89
N ALA A 128 16.89 11.58 -16.16
CA ALA A 128 16.10 12.37 -15.22
C ALA A 128 15.76 11.62 -13.93
N LEU A 129 15.49 10.31 -14.04
CA LEU A 129 15.24 9.43 -12.89
C LEU A 129 16.53 9.14 -12.12
N LEU A 130 17.64 8.96 -12.82
CA LEU A 130 18.97 8.79 -12.23
C LEU A 130 19.40 10.04 -11.44
N GLU A 131 19.22 11.23 -12.01
CA GLU A 131 19.50 12.51 -11.34
C GLU A 131 18.63 12.71 -10.10
N ALA A 132 17.35 12.34 -10.16
CA ALA A 132 16.45 12.42 -9.01
C ALA A 132 16.86 11.47 -7.88
N ALA A 133 17.31 10.25 -8.21
CA ALA A 133 17.84 9.30 -7.22
C ALA A 133 19.12 9.83 -6.55
N ILE A 134 20.05 10.40 -7.33
CA ILE A 134 21.27 11.03 -6.79
C ILE A 134 20.92 12.19 -5.84
N GLN A 135 19.94 13.01 -6.18
CA GLN A 135 19.49 14.11 -5.33
C GLN A 135 18.88 13.61 -4.02
N ALA A 136 18.00 12.61 -4.07
CA ALA A 136 17.42 11.99 -2.88
C ALA A 136 18.53 11.43 -1.96
N GLN A 137 19.51 10.74 -2.54
CA GLN A 137 20.67 10.22 -1.79
C GLN A 137 21.49 11.33 -1.14
N SER A 138 21.73 12.44 -1.84
CA SER A 138 22.48 13.59 -1.33
C SER A 138 21.82 14.26 -0.11
N LEU A 139 20.49 14.10 0.01
CA LEU A 139 19.68 14.60 1.12
C LEU A 139 19.52 13.55 2.24
N GLY A 140 20.18 12.39 2.12
CA GLY A 140 20.06 11.30 3.08
C GLY A 140 18.69 10.61 3.07
N LEU A 141 17.92 10.78 1.99
CA LEU A 141 16.65 10.09 1.83
C LEU A 141 16.91 8.63 1.41
N PRO A 142 16.14 7.68 1.96
CA PRO A 142 16.34 6.27 1.68
C PRO A 142 16.07 5.98 0.20
N LEU A 143 17.01 5.29 -0.45
CA LEU A 143 16.81 4.74 -1.81
C LEU A 143 16.23 3.32 -1.76
N ASP A 144 16.46 2.65 -0.64
CA ASP A 144 16.00 1.32 -0.29
C ASP A 144 14.92 1.38 0.80
N VAL A 145 14.10 0.35 0.86
CA VAL A 145 13.15 0.18 1.97
C VAL A 145 13.96 -0.25 3.19
N GLU A 146 13.71 0.36 4.35
CA GLU A 146 14.30 -0.02 5.64
C GLU A 146 14.28 -1.55 5.83
N THR A 147 15.30 -2.07 6.54
CA THR A 147 15.41 -3.49 6.90
C THR A 147 14.06 -4.06 7.31
N TYR A 148 13.54 -4.94 6.46
CA TYR A 148 12.25 -5.57 6.64
C TYR A 148 12.23 -6.36 7.97
N PRO A 149 11.22 -6.18 8.84
CA PRO A 149 11.09 -7.00 10.03
C PRO A 149 11.00 -8.47 9.60
N GLY A 150 11.86 -9.29 10.19
CA GLY A 150 11.86 -10.73 9.94
C GLY A 150 10.57 -11.37 10.44
N TRP A 151 10.28 -12.59 9.96
CA TRP A 151 9.10 -13.35 10.40
C TRP A 151 9.02 -13.45 11.92
N ASP A 152 10.14 -13.74 12.59
CA ASP A 152 10.21 -13.87 14.04
C ASP A 152 9.86 -12.57 14.77
N GLU A 153 10.17 -11.41 14.19
CA GLU A 153 9.82 -10.11 14.76
C GLU A 153 8.33 -9.79 14.59
N VAL A 154 7.75 -10.17 13.45
CA VAL A 154 6.31 -10.03 13.17
C VAL A 154 5.50 -10.94 14.09
N ASP A 155 5.91 -12.20 14.20
CA ASP A 155 5.28 -13.20 15.05
C ASP A 155 5.35 -12.80 16.53
N ALA A 156 6.54 -12.40 17.01
CA ALA A 156 6.69 -11.93 18.38
C ALA A 156 5.83 -10.69 18.68
N ALA A 157 5.72 -9.75 17.74
CA ALA A 157 4.87 -8.58 17.89
C ALA A 157 3.38 -8.96 17.99
N TRP A 158 2.94 -9.96 17.23
CA TRP A 158 1.57 -10.46 17.31
C TRP A 158 1.32 -11.21 18.61
N GLU A 159 2.17 -12.16 18.98
CA GLU A 159 2.01 -12.97 20.19
C GLU A 159 1.99 -12.10 21.46
N GLN A 160 2.87 -11.10 21.53
CA GLN A 160 2.96 -10.18 22.66
C GLN A 160 1.88 -9.09 22.67
N ALA A 161 1.11 -8.93 21.58
CA ALA A 161 0.04 -7.95 21.51
C ALA A 161 -1.05 -8.26 22.55
N SER A 162 -1.25 -7.30 23.46
CA SER A 162 -2.10 -7.44 24.64
C SER A 162 -3.15 -6.33 24.77
N SER A 163 -3.35 -5.51 23.73
CA SER A 163 -4.44 -4.53 23.76
C SER A 163 -5.78 -5.27 23.69
N ASP A 164 -6.83 -4.70 24.32
CA ASP A 164 -8.17 -5.30 24.30
C ASP A 164 -8.64 -5.58 22.86
N TRP A 165 -8.29 -4.68 21.93
CA TRP A 165 -8.63 -4.83 20.53
C TRP A 165 -7.82 -5.95 19.84
N ASP A 166 -6.51 -6.03 20.09
CA ASP A 166 -5.69 -7.10 19.50
C ASP A 166 -6.11 -8.48 20.04
N CYS A 167 -6.46 -8.57 21.32
CA CYS A 167 -7.06 -9.77 21.92
C CYS A 167 -8.41 -10.12 21.26
N TYR A 168 -9.26 -9.12 20.96
CA TYR A 168 -10.50 -9.35 20.22
C TYR A 168 -10.22 -9.89 18.81
N ILE A 169 -9.28 -9.30 18.06
CA ILE A 169 -8.91 -9.78 16.73
C ILE A 169 -8.36 -11.21 16.78
N LYS A 170 -7.48 -11.52 17.76
CA LYS A 170 -7.01 -12.90 18.01
C LYS A 170 -8.17 -13.86 18.24
N SER A 171 -9.20 -13.44 18.99
CA SER A 171 -10.34 -14.30 19.32
C SER A 171 -11.18 -14.68 18.09
N ILE A 172 -11.36 -13.76 17.14
CA ILE A 172 -12.11 -14.01 15.90
C ILE A 172 -11.26 -14.69 14.82
N MET A 173 -9.92 -14.67 14.94
CA MET A 173 -8.98 -15.30 13.98
C MET A 173 -8.39 -16.62 14.49
N ARG A 174 -8.89 -17.14 15.61
CA ARG A 174 -8.32 -18.26 16.38
C ARG A 174 -8.00 -19.53 15.57
N ASP A 175 -8.72 -19.80 14.49
CA ASP A 175 -8.53 -21.01 13.69
C ASP A 175 -7.36 -20.89 12.69
N VAL A 176 -6.89 -19.67 12.41
CA VAL A 176 -5.65 -19.42 11.67
C VAL A 176 -4.85 -18.31 12.38
N PRO A 177 -4.21 -18.62 13.52
CA PRO A 177 -3.53 -17.63 14.38
C PRO A 177 -2.48 -16.80 13.65
N ASP A 178 -1.69 -17.45 12.80
CA ASP A 178 -0.58 -16.85 12.04
C ASP A 178 -1.06 -16.15 10.76
N GLY A 179 -2.36 -16.23 10.46
CA GLY A 179 -2.95 -15.69 9.23
C GLY A 179 -2.71 -14.19 9.10
N LEU A 180 -2.82 -13.44 10.20
CA LEU A 180 -2.53 -12.01 10.19
C LEU A 180 -1.04 -11.70 10.12
N CYS A 181 -0.18 -12.50 10.74
CA CYS A 181 1.28 -12.37 10.61
C CYS A 181 1.71 -12.53 9.15
N ALA A 182 1.21 -13.57 8.47
CA ALA A 182 1.47 -13.82 7.04
C ALA A 182 1.01 -12.67 6.15
N VAL A 183 -0.21 -12.18 6.37
CA VAL A 183 -0.79 -11.06 5.60
C VAL A 183 -0.01 -9.77 5.88
N PHE A 184 0.33 -9.47 7.13
CA PHE A 184 1.11 -8.29 7.47
C PHE A 184 2.49 -8.33 6.83
N ASN A 185 3.17 -9.48 6.91
CA ASN A 185 4.46 -9.68 6.28
C ASN A 185 4.38 -9.48 4.76
N ASP A 186 3.37 -10.06 4.08
CA ASP A 186 3.14 -9.89 2.64
C ASP A 186 2.87 -8.41 2.27
N LEU A 187 2.14 -7.67 3.10
CA LEU A 187 1.81 -6.26 2.86
C LEU A 187 2.98 -5.31 3.15
N TYR A 188 3.63 -5.49 4.30
CA TYR A 188 4.67 -4.59 4.81
C TYR A 188 6.01 -4.79 4.09
N ASN A 189 6.35 -6.05 3.77
CA ASN A 189 7.61 -6.41 3.09
C ASN A 189 7.43 -6.53 1.57
N SER A 190 6.32 -6.03 1.01
CA SER A 190 6.08 -6.12 -0.42
C SER A 190 7.08 -5.27 -1.21
N PRO A 191 7.70 -5.79 -2.28
CA PRO A 191 8.47 -4.98 -3.21
C PRO A 191 7.60 -3.96 -3.97
N LEU A 192 6.27 -4.11 -3.92
CA LEU A 192 5.31 -3.18 -4.52
C LEU A 192 4.92 -2.04 -3.57
N SER A 193 5.56 -1.94 -2.39
CA SER A 193 5.25 -0.89 -1.44
C SER A 193 5.82 0.46 -1.87
N LEU A 194 5.09 1.55 -1.57
CA LEU A 194 5.46 2.92 -1.94
C LEU A 194 6.07 3.74 -0.79
N ARG A 195 6.57 3.10 0.27
CA ARG A 195 7.10 3.77 1.48
C ARG A 195 8.26 4.73 1.19
N HIS A 196 9.19 4.35 0.32
CA HIS A 196 10.30 5.22 -0.11
C HIS A 196 9.77 6.45 -0.84
N PHE A 197 8.77 6.27 -1.70
CA PHE A 197 8.13 7.36 -2.42
C PHE A 197 7.44 8.36 -1.47
N TYR A 198 6.74 7.87 -0.43
CA TYR A 198 6.16 8.73 0.61
C TYR A 198 7.23 9.45 1.45
N SER A 199 8.39 8.83 1.65
CA SER A 199 9.53 9.47 2.31
C SER A 199 10.11 10.60 1.44
N TRP A 200 10.18 10.39 0.13
CA TRP A 200 10.63 11.39 -0.83
C TRP A 200 9.64 12.56 -0.96
N GLU A 201 8.33 12.30 -0.96
CA GLU A 201 7.29 13.35 -0.94
C GLU A 201 7.48 14.34 0.19
N LYS A 202 7.85 13.85 1.38
CA LYS A 202 8.06 14.68 2.57
C LYS A 202 9.44 15.31 2.63
N GLY A 203 10.45 14.61 2.13
CA GLY A 203 11.85 14.99 2.25
C GLY A 203 12.35 15.92 1.15
N LEU A 204 11.79 15.81 -0.06
CA LEU A 204 12.20 16.62 -1.20
C LEU A 204 11.49 17.98 -1.22
N PRO A 205 12.20 19.08 -1.56
CA PRO A 205 11.57 20.32 -1.97
C PRO A 205 10.49 20.08 -3.04
N ARG A 206 9.33 20.75 -2.91
CA ARG A 206 8.17 20.53 -3.79
C ARG A 206 8.51 20.55 -5.29
N VAL A 207 9.38 21.45 -5.72
CA VAL A 207 9.81 21.52 -7.13
C VAL A 207 10.54 20.24 -7.56
N GLN A 208 11.45 19.73 -6.73
CA GLN A 208 12.21 18.51 -7.02
C GLN A 208 11.32 17.27 -6.99
N PHE A 209 10.38 17.19 -6.05
CA PHE A 209 9.41 16.11 -6.01
C PHE A 209 8.50 16.09 -7.25
N LEU A 210 8.04 17.25 -7.72
CA LEU A 210 7.26 17.35 -8.96
C LEU A 210 8.07 16.96 -10.19
N THR A 211 9.36 17.32 -10.25
CA THR A 211 10.27 16.88 -11.32
C THR A 211 10.43 15.36 -11.34
N LEU A 212 10.63 14.75 -10.18
CA LEU A 212 10.67 13.29 -10.04
C LEU A 212 9.36 12.65 -10.52
N MET A 213 8.21 13.17 -10.05
CA MET A 213 6.89 12.66 -10.45
C MET A 213 6.67 12.72 -11.95
N ARG A 214 7.07 13.82 -12.57
CA ARG A 214 7.00 13.97 -14.02
C ARG A 214 7.91 12.99 -14.74
N ALA A 215 9.12 12.76 -14.25
CA ALA A 215 10.03 11.78 -14.83
C ALA A 215 9.45 10.34 -14.74
N ILE A 216 8.83 10.00 -13.61
CA ILE A 216 8.14 8.72 -13.42
C ILE A 216 6.97 8.57 -14.41
N GLU A 217 6.18 9.62 -14.60
CA GLU A 217 5.06 9.62 -15.54
C GLU A 217 5.49 9.54 -17.01
N ASP A 218 6.54 10.28 -17.38
CA ASP A 218 7.08 10.26 -18.75
C ASP A 218 7.67 8.88 -19.08
N GLU A 219 8.41 8.28 -18.15
CA GLU A 219 8.89 6.89 -18.26
C GLU A 219 7.72 5.90 -18.37
N ALA A 220 6.64 6.13 -17.60
CA ALA A 220 5.45 5.28 -17.64
C ALA A 220 4.76 5.39 -19.00
N PHE A 221 4.65 6.59 -19.51
CA PHE A 221 4.12 6.81 -20.83
C PHE A 221 4.96 6.08 -21.90
N MET A 222 6.28 6.17 -21.84
CA MET A 222 7.18 5.55 -22.83
C MET A 222 7.02 4.03 -22.87
N GLN A 223 7.13 3.36 -21.73
CA GLN A 223 6.98 1.90 -21.64
C GLN A 223 5.57 1.42 -22.05
N MET A 224 4.51 2.18 -21.71
CA MET A 224 3.15 1.88 -22.19
C MET A 224 3.03 2.08 -23.69
N ASN A 225 3.61 3.14 -24.24
CA ASN A 225 3.52 3.47 -25.66
C ASN A 225 4.19 2.40 -26.52
N GLU A 226 5.26 1.77 -26.04
CA GLU A 226 5.90 0.64 -26.72
C GLU A 226 5.01 -0.60 -26.76
N THR A 227 4.19 -0.81 -25.73
CA THR A 227 3.36 -2.02 -25.59
C THR A 227 1.93 -1.84 -26.14
N ASN A 228 1.35 -0.65 -26.00
CA ASN A 228 -0.01 -0.29 -26.39
C ASN A 228 -0.18 1.24 -26.56
N PRO A 229 0.17 1.79 -27.74
CA PRO A 229 0.15 3.23 -28.02
C PRO A 229 -1.21 3.91 -27.80
N ASP A 230 -2.29 3.26 -28.23
CA ASP A 230 -3.64 3.83 -28.15
C ASP A 230 -4.10 3.98 -26.69
N TYR A 231 -3.73 3.02 -25.83
CA TYR A 231 -4.03 3.10 -24.40
C TYR A 231 -3.15 4.13 -23.67
N ALA A 232 -1.87 4.24 -24.05
CA ALA A 232 -0.95 5.22 -23.48
C ALA A 232 -1.45 6.65 -23.69
N LEU A 233 -1.96 6.96 -24.88
CA LEU A 233 -2.52 8.28 -25.21
C LEU A 233 -3.78 8.62 -24.40
N LEU A 234 -4.66 7.63 -24.18
CA LEU A 234 -5.88 7.80 -23.38
C LEU A 234 -5.57 8.14 -21.91
N VAL A 235 -4.49 7.56 -21.38
CA VAL A 235 -4.16 7.72 -19.96
C VAL A 235 -3.27 8.94 -19.69
N ARG A 236 -2.49 9.40 -20.68
CA ARG A 236 -1.60 10.56 -20.52
C ARG A 236 -2.33 11.81 -20.00
N ALA A 237 -3.55 12.04 -20.49
CA ALA A 237 -4.38 13.15 -20.03
C ALA A 237 -4.83 13.03 -18.56
N ALA A 238 -5.00 11.80 -18.06
CA ALA A 238 -5.34 11.54 -16.66
C ALA A 238 -4.11 11.60 -15.72
N MET A 239 -2.90 11.33 -16.23
CA MET A 239 -1.65 11.49 -15.48
C MET A 239 -1.29 12.96 -15.25
N GLN A 240 -1.51 13.83 -16.25
CA GLN A 240 -1.20 15.25 -16.15
C GLN A 240 -2.04 16.01 -15.09
N GLN A 241 -3.21 15.49 -14.71
CA GLN A 241 -4.08 16.09 -13.69
C GLN A 241 -3.50 16.00 -12.27
N PHE A 242 -2.44 15.21 -12.03
CA PHE A 242 -1.79 15.14 -10.72
C PHE A 242 -0.82 16.32 -10.44
N HIS A 243 -0.54 17.17 -11.44
CA HIS A 243 0.37 18.32 -11.34
C HIS A 243 -0.33 19.68 -11.22
N GLU A 244 -1.63 19.75 -11.53
CA GLU A 244 -2.47 20.96 -11.46
C GLU A 244 -3.14 21.13 -10.08
#